data_AF-A0A257W6A8-F1
#
_entry.id   AF-A0A257W6A8-F1
#
_cell.length_a   1.000
_cell.length_b   1.000
_cell.length_c   1.000
_cell.angle_alpha   90.00
_cell.angle_beta   90.00
_cell.angle_gamma   90.00
#
_symmetry.space_group_name_H-M   'P 1'
#
loop_
_entity.id
_entity.type
_entity.pdbx_description
1 polymer ?
#
loop_
_entity_poly.entity_id
_entity_poly.type
_entity_poly.pdbx_seq_one_letter_code
_entity_poly.pdbx_strand_id
1 'polypeptide(L)'
;MFLLEAFHWTQLLQPQFYIENGGLWLLLFIVFAETGLFVGFFLPGDSLLFVAGMFAHKFDNGEPGLAHQFLKLVGLGNVQNQWLDLLVLVALISVCGILGNIVGYWTGRKVGPAMYHWRDRFFFKKKYLHEAHDFYEKHGGLAVIGARF
;
A
#
# COMPACT_ATOMS: atom_id res chain seq x y z
N MET A 1 21.62 4.55 -24.86
CA MET A 1 20.57 3.93 -25.69
C MET A 1 20.61 2.42 -25.48
N PHE A 2 20.34 1.97 -24.25
CA PHE A 2 20.37 0.54 -23.82
C PHE A 2 19.42 0.33 -22.63
N LEU A 3 19.20 1.37 -21.82
CA LEU A 3 18.25 1.37 -20.70
C LEU A 3 16.76 1.28 -21.11
N LEU A 4 16.41 1.65 -22.35
CA LEU A 4 15.01 1.69 -22.81
C LEU A 4 14.55 0.37 -23.47
N GLU A 5 15.46 -0.50 -23.91
CA GLU A 5 15.08 -1.78 -24.56
C GLU A 5 14.82 -2.91 -23.56
N ALA A 6 15.30 -2.79 -22.32
CA ALA A 6 15.04 -3.76 -21.25
C ALA A 6 13.77 -3.43 -20.44
N PHE A 7 13.20 -2.22 -20.61
CA PHE A 7 12.04 -1.77 -19.85
C PHE A 7 10.74 -2.26 -20.52
N HIS A 8 10.34 -3.47 -20.16
CA HIS A 8 9.02 -3.97 -20.53
C HIS A 8 8.00 -3.45 -19.52
N TRP A 9 6.93 -2.78 -19.99
CA TRP A 9 5.85 -2.27 -19.11
C TRP A 9 5.23 -3.32 -18.19
N THR A 10 5.37 -4.60 -18.54
CA THR A 10 4.99 -5.74 -17.71
C THR A 10 5.90 -5.96 -16.49
N GLN A 11 7.14 -5.50 -16.49
CA GLN A 11 8.05 -5.59 -15.34
C GLN A 11 7.66 -4.64 -14.21
N LEU A 12 7.00 -3.51 -14.53
CA LEU A 12 6.37 -2.64 -13.54
C LEU A 12 5.16 -3.29 -12.84
N LEU A 13 4.65 -4.40 -13.34
CA LEU A 13 3.61 -5.17 -12.64
C LEU A 13 4.21 -6.30 -11.81
N GLN A 14 5.50 -6.57 -11.96
CA GLN A 14 6.18 -7.62 -11.22
C GLN A 14 6.64 -7.10 -9.86
N PRO A 15 6.16 -7.68 -8.75
CA PRO A 15 6.53 -7.20 -7.42
C PRO A 15 8.02 -7.28 -7.13
N GLN A 16 8.72 -8.23 -7.78
CA GLN A 16 10.16 -8.40 -7.71
C GLN A 16 10.94 -7.14 -8.12
N PHE A 17 10.49 -6.43 -9.17
CA PHE A 17 11.17 -5.23 -9.67
C PHE A 17 11.15 -4.09 -8.65
N TYR A 18 10.02 -3.91 -7.95
CA TYR A 18 9.87 -2.90 -6.89
C TYR A 18 10.72 -3.20 -5.68
N ILE A 19 10.82 -4.47 -5.34
CA ILE A 19 11.59 -4.94 -4.20
C ILE A 19 13.09 -4.81 -4.48
N GLU A 20 13.54 -5.13 -5.70
CA GLU A 20 14.95 -5.03 -6.10
C GLU A 20 15.42 -3.58 -6.30
N ASN A 21 14.61 -2.71 -6.91
CA ASN A 21 15.02 -1.33 -7.20
C ASN A 21 14.63 -0.32 -6.10
N GLY A 22 13.52 -0.57 -5.39
CA GLY A 22 12.95 0.34 -4.40
C GLY A 22 13.11 -0.09 -2.95
N GLY A 23 13.46 -1.36 -2.71
CA GLY A 23 13.71 -1.90 -1.37
C GLY A 23 12.52 -1.74 -0.42
N LEU A 24 12.83 -1.62 0.87
CA LEU A 24 11.83 -1.57 1.93
C LEU A 24 10.99 -0.29 1.88
N TRP A 25 11.59 0.84 1.55
CA TRP A 25 10.91 2.14 1.57
C TRP A 25 9.82 2.24 0.51
N LEU A 26 10.08 1.73 -0.69
CA LEU A 26 9.08 1.73 -1.76
C LEU A 26 7.93 0.78 -1.42
N LEU A 27 8.22 -0.38 -0.83
CA LEU A 27 7.20 -1.30 -0.34
C LEU A 27 6.30 -0.64 0.71
N LEU A 28 6.89 -0.01 1.72
CA LEU A 28 6.13 0.68 2.76
C LEU A 28 5.28 1.81 2.18
N PHE A 29 5.84 2.56 1.23
CA PHE A 29 5.10 3.60 0.53
C PHE A 29 3.91 3.05 -0.27
N ILE A 30 4.08 1.93 -0.97
CA ILE A 30 3.00 1.27 -1.73
C ILE A 30 1.89 0.82 -0.78
N VAL A 31 2.23 0.12 0.31
CA VAL A 31 1.25 -0.33 1.32
C VAL A 31 0.52 0.85 1.94
N PHE A 32 1.24 1.92 2.27
CA PHE A 32 0.64 3.16 2.77
C PHE A 32 -0.29 3.82 1.74
N ALA A 33 0.12 3.87 0.48
CA ALA A 33 -0.64 4.50 -0.60
C ALA A 33 -1.89 3.69 -0.94
N GLU A 34 -1.82 2.36 -0.96
CA GLU A 34 -2.96 1.46 -1.18
C GLU A 34 -3.97 1.56 -0.02
N THR A 35 -3.50 1.56 1.22
CA THR A 35 -4.38 1.61 2.41
C THR A 35 -4.89 3.01 2.73
N GLY A 36 -4.16 4.07 2.34
CA GLY A 36 -4.46 5.46 2.74
C GLY A 36 -4.87 6.41 1.62
N LEU A 37 -4.49 6.15 0.36
CA LEU A 37 -4.85 6.97 -0.79
C LEU A 37 -5.81 6.21 -1.70
N PHE A 38 -6.98 6.81 -2.01
CA PHE A 38 -7.90 6.29 -3.03
C PHE A 38 -7.25 6.04 -4.41
N VAL A 39 -6.06 6.58 -4.65
CA VAL A 39 -5.27 6.45 -5.89
C VAL A 39 -4.51 5.11 -5.95
N GLY A 40 -4.31 4.42 -4.83
CA GLY A 40 -3.53 3.18 -4.76
C GLY A 40 -4.18 1.94 -5.37
N PHE A 41 -5.43 2.01 -5.85
CA PHE A 41 -6.18 0.87 -6.43
C PHE A 41 -5.49 0.18 -7.62
N PHE A 42 -4.54 0.84 -8.28
CA PHE A 42 -3.81 0.27 -9.41
C PHE A 42 -2.49 -0.43 -9.03
N LEU A 43 -2.09 -0.39 -7.75
CA LEU A 43 -0.82 -0.97 -7.30
C LEU A 43 -1.02 -2.45 -6.87
N PRO A 44 -0.12 -3.38 -7.24
CA PRO A 44 -0.24 -4.80 -6.92
C PRO A 44 0.22 -5.09 -5.47
N GLY A 45 -0.47 -4.53 -4.48
CA GLY A 45 -0.08 -4.57 -3.07
C GLY A 45 -0.07 -5.98 -2.46
N ASP A 46 -1.15 -6.74 -2.66
CA ASP A 46 -1.27 -8.11 -2.11
C ASP A 46 -0.16 -9.05 -2.59
N SER A 47 0.13 -9.01 -3.90
CA SER A 47 1.20 -9.81 -4.49
C SER A 47 2.58 -9.34 -4.02
N LEU A 48 2.76 -8.03 -3.80
CA LEU A 48 3.99 -7.45 -3.30
C LEU A 48 4.25 -7.79 -1.83
N LEU A 49 3.20 -7.88 -1.00
CA LEU A 49 3.32 -8.38 0.37
C LEU A 49 3.79 -9.84 0.40
N PHE A 50 3.24 -10.68 -0.48
CA PHE A 50 3.63 -12.08 -0.59
C PHE A 50 5.10 -12.24 -1.01
N VAL A 51 5.52 -11.51 -2.04
CA VAL A 51 6.91 -11.54 -2.53
C VAL A 51 7.87 -10.97 -1.47
N ALA A 52 7.49 -9.90 -0.76
CA ALA A 52 8.30 -9.35 0.32
C ALA A 52 8.48 -10.32 1.50
N GLY A 53 7.46 -11.11 1.82
CA GLY A 53 7.55 -12.20 2.79
C GLY A 53 8.56 -13.28 2.36
N MET A 54 8.54 -13.70 1.09
CA MET A 54 9.53 -14.65 0.55
C MET A 54 10.96 -14.11 0.61
N PHE A 55 11.15 -12.81 0.36
CA PHE A 55 12.47 -12.17 0.34
C PHE A 55 12.84 -11.43 1.65
N ALA A 56 12.22 -11.78 2.78
CA ALA A 56 12.42 -11.09 4.05
C ALA A 56 13.86 -11.19 4.58
N HIS A 57 14.50 -12.35 4.43
CA HIS A 57 15.81 -12.64 5.03
C HIS A 57 16.98 -12.61 4.03
N LYS A 58 16.81 -13.18 2.83
CA LYS A 58 17.86 -13.20 1.79
C LYS A 58 17.28 -12.99 0.41
N PHE A 59 17.90 -12.11 -0.36
CA PHE A 59 17.74 -12.08 -1.81
C PHE A 59 18.58 -13.19 -2.44
N ASP A 60 18.06 -13.79 -3.51
CA ASP A 60 18.75 -14.82 -4.30
C ASP A 60 20.12 -14.33 -4.83
N ASN A 61 20.29 -12.99 -4.90
CA ASN A 61 21.48 -12.29 -5.38
C ASN A 61 22.57 -12.08 -4.29
N GLY A 62 22.41 -12.58 -3.07
CA GLY A 62 23.40 -12.43 -1.98
C GLY A 62 23.41 -11.07 -1.27
N GLU A 63 22.49 -10.16 -1.66
CA GLU A 63 22.25 -8.88 -0.99
C GLU A 63 21.46 -9.08 0.32
N PRO A 64 21.73 -8.27 1.37
CA PRO A 64 21.01 -8.37 2.63
C PRO A 64 19.52 -8.04 2.46
N GLY A 65 18.63 -8.85 3.07
CA GLY A 65 17.18 -8.75 2.92
C GLY A 65 16.57 -7.39 3.29
N LEU A 66 15.31 -7.17 2.91
CA LEU A 66 14.59 -5.91 3.14
C LEU A 66 14.59 -5.46 4.61
N ALA A 67 14.46 -6.41 5.54
CA ALA A 67 14.49 -6.14 6.97
C ALA A 67 15.87 -5.61 7.42
N HIS A 68 16.93 -6.03 6.74
CA HIS A 68 18.30 -5.63 7.05
C HIS A 68 18.56 -4.15 6.74
N GLN A 69 17.89 -3.57 5.73
CA GLN A 69 17.94 -2.12 5.46
C GLN A 69 17.43 -1.32 6.66
N PHE A 70 16.37 -1.80 7.33
CA PHE A 70 15.85 -1.18 8.54
C PHE A 70 16.70 -1.48 9.76
N LEU A 71 17.12 -2.74 9.97
CA LEU A 71 17.95 -3.12 11.11
C LEU A 71 19.31 -2.41 11.12
N LYS A 72 19.88 -2.14 9.93
CA LYS A 72 21.09 -1.31 9.79
C LYS A 72 20.84 0.14 10.24
N LEU A 73 19.68 0.70 9.91
CA LEU A 73 19.29 2.06 10.32
C LEU A 73 19.03 2.16 11.83
N VAL A 74 18.52 1.08 12.45
CA VAL A 74 18.27 0.98 13.90
C VAL A 74 19.53 0.59 14.69
N GLY A 75 20.64 0.27 14.03
CA GLY A 75 21.93 -0.05 14.66
C GLY A 75 22.09 -1.51 15.12
N LEU A 76 21.20 -2.41 14.68
CA LEU A 76 21.15 -3.84 15.01
C LEU A 76 21.62 -4.76 13.87
N GLY A 77 22.46 -4.25 12.94
CA GLY A 77 22.89 -4.96 11.74
C GLY A 77 23.72 -6.25 11.95
N ASN A 78 24.05 -6.61 13.19
CA ASN A 78 24.81 -7.82 13.53
C ASN A 78 23.92 -9.04 13.86
N VAL A 79 22.60 -8.88 13.99
CA VAL A 79 21.68 -9.98 14.34
C VAL A 79 21.03 -10.54 13.07
N GLN A 80 21.52 -11.70 12.59
CA GLN A 80 21.01 -12.35 11.37
C GLN A 80 20.06 -13.51 11.70
N ASN A 81 18.90 -13.18 12.27
CA ASN A 81 17.87 -14.18 12.58
C ASN A 81 16.68 -14.05 11.61
N GLN A 82 16.43 -15.10 10.83
CA GLN A 82 15.32 -15.23 9.87
C GLN A 82 13.96 -14.83 10.47
N TRP A 83 13.69 -15.32 11.69
CA TRP A 83 12.44 -15.05 12.39
C TRP A 83 12.30 -13.59 12.82
N LEU A 84 13.41 -12.96 13.23
CA LEU A 84 13.40 -11.54 13.61
C LEU A 84 13.23 -10.65 12.39
N ASP A 85 13.90 -10.95 11.28
CA ASP A 85 13.75 -10.20 10.03
C ASP A 85 12.30 -10.21 9.55
N LEU A 86 11.66 -11.39 9.55
CA LEU A 86 10.27 -11.53 9.17
C LEU A 86 9.32 -10.80 10.15
N LEU A 87 9.53 -10.93 11.46
CA LEU A 87 8.72 -10.21 12.46
C LEU A 87 8.85 -8.70 12.34
N VAL A 88 10.06 -8.18 12.12
CA VAL A 88 10.31 -6.76 11.90
C VAL A 88 9.61 -6.28 10.63
N LEU A 89 9.71 -7.04 9.54
CA LEU A 89 9.02 -6.72 8.28
C LEU A 89 7.50 -6.69 8.47
N VAL A 90 6.92 -7.70 9.11
CA VAL A 90 5.48 -7.76 9.42
C VAL A 90 5.07 -6.59 10.31
N ALA A 91 5.84 -6.26 11.34
CA ALA A 91 5.55 -5.15 12.24
C ALA A 91 5.58 -3.81 11.50
N LEU A 92 6.59 -3.58 10.66
CA LEU A 92 6.71 -2.36 9.85
C LEU A 92 5.55 -2.20 8.87
N ILE A 93 5.25 -3.24 8.11
CA ILE A 93 4.13 -3.26 7.17
C ILE A 93 2.81 -2.99 7.91
N SER A 94 2.60 -3.66 9.05
CA SER A 94 1.40 -3.49 9.86
C SER A 94 1.25 -2.05 10.38
N VAL A 95 2.31 -1.48 10.94
CA VAL A 95 2.33 -0.07 11.38
C VAL A 95 2.04 0.87 10.22
N CYS A 96 2.66 0.62 9.07
CA CYS A 96 2.48 1.43 7.87
C CYS A 96 1.03 1.37 7.35
N GLY A 97 0.43 0.19 7.29
CA GLY A 97 -0.97 0.00 6.90
C GLY A 97 -1.96 0.64 7.90
N ILE A 98 -1.69 0.56 9.20
CA ILE A 98 -2.50 1.25 10.22
C ILE A 98 -2.43 2.76 10.04
N LEU A 99 -1.21 3.30 9.84
CA LEU A 99 -1.02 4.73 9.57
C LEU A 99 -1.72 5.15 8.26
N GLY A 100 -1.62 4.35 7.22
CA GLY A 100 -2.33 4.55 5.95
C GLY A 100 -3.84 4.63 6.18
N ASN A 101 -4.43 3.67 6.91
CA ASN A 101 -5.85 3.68 7.23
C ASN A 101 -6.27 4.91 8.07
N ILE A 102 -5.44 5.35 9.02
CA ILE A 102 -5.71 6.58 9.79
C ILE A 102 -5.72 7.80 8.87
N VAL A 103 -4.75 7.91 7.96
CA VAL A 103 -4.66 9.01 6.99
C VAL A 103 -5.80 8.95 5.99
N GLY A 104 -6.20 7.76 5.54
CA GLY A 104 -7.35 7.52 4.67
C GLY A 104 -8.65 7.96 5.35
N TYR A 105 -8.85 7.57 6.60
CA TYR A 105 -10.00 8.01 7.41
C TYR A 105 -10.02 9.53 7.58
N TRP A 106 -8.88 10.14 7.90
CA TRP A 106 -8.80 11.59 8.07
C TRP A 106 -9.07 12.34 6.76
N THR A 107 -8.53 11.84 5.65
CA THR A 107 -8.78 12.38 4.30
C THR A 107 -10.26 12.25 3.94
N GLY A 108 -10.87 11.09 4.17
CA GLY A 108 -12.30 10.87 3.93
C GLY A 108 -13.19 11.79 4.79
N ARG A 109 -12.85 11.97 6.08
CA ARG A 109 -13.59 12.85 6.99
C ARG A 109 -13.50 14.32 6.58
N LYS A 110 -12.36 14.75 6.05
CA LYS A 110 -12.13 16.15 5.63
C LYS A 110 -12.68 16.43 4.24
N VAL A 111 -12.49 15.51 3.30
CA VAL A 111 -12.89 15.65 1.89
C VAL A 111 -14.39 15.37 1.71
N GLY A 112 -14.97 14.46 2.52
CA GLY A 112 -16.38 14.08 2.49
C GLY A 112 -17.35 15.27 2.42
N PRO A 113 -17.37 16.17 3.41
CA PRO A 113 -18.24 17.35 3.41
C PRO A 113 -17.94 18.31 2.24
N ALA A 114 -16.67 18.43 1.84
CA ALA A 114 -16.27 19.32 0.75
C ALA A 114 -16.79 18.83 -0.62
N MET A 115 -16.91 17.52 -0.82
CA MET A 115 -17.40 16.93 -2.08
C MET A 115 -18.83 17.36 -2.45
N TYR A 116 -19.69 17.67 -1.47
CA TYR A 116 -21.06 18.12 -1.74
C TYR A 116 -21.12 19.49 -2.47
N HIS A 117 -20.10 20.32 -2.26
CA HIS A 117 -20.01 21.64 -2.89
C HIS A 117 -19.29 21.63 -4.24
N TRP A 118 -18.61 20.53 -4.62
CA TRP A 118 -17.86 20.45 -5.88
C TRP A 118 -18.77 20.46 -7.11
N ARG A 119 -18.32 21.09 -8.21
CA ARG A 119 -19.06 21.06 -9.49
C ARG A 119 -18.97 19.67 -10.14
N ASP A 120 -20.00 19.29 -10.89
CA ASP A 120 -19.98 18.07 -11.69
C ASP A 120 -18.83 18.10 -12.71
N ARG A 121 -17.99 17.06 -12.69
CA ARG A 121 -16.90 16.80 -13.64
C ARG A 121 -17.15 15.49 -14.38
N PHE A 122 -16.25 15.13 -15.29
CA PHE A 122 -16.33 13.85 -16.01
C PHE A 122 -16.23 12.65 -15.07
N PHE A 123 -15.31 12.68 -14.10
CA PHE A 123 -15.10 11.61 -13.11
C PHE A 123 -15.92 11.73 -11.82
N PHE A 124 -16.60 12.87 -11.58
CA PHE A 124 -17.34 13.12 -10.35
C PHE A 124 -18.71 13.69 -10.67
N LYS A 125 -19.78 12.96 -10.30
CA LYS A 125 -21.17 13.40 -10.46
C LYS A 125 -21.87 13.40 -9.11
N LYS A 126 -22.53 14.50 -8.76
CA LYS A 126 -23.24 14.63 -7.47
C LYS A 126 -24.33 13.58 -7.28
N LYS A 127 -24.96 13.13 -8.37
CA LYS A 127 -26.03 12.12 -8.32
C LYS A 127 -25.59 10.86 -7.55
N TYR A 128 -24.40 10.32 -7.85
CA TYR A 128 -23.89 9.13 -7.17
C TYR A 128 -23.59 9.36 -5.69
N LEU A 129 -23.22 10.59 -5.32
CA LEU A 129 -22.98 10.97 -3.93
C LEU A 129 -24.29 10.93 -3.12
N HIS A 130 -25.37 11.49 -3.67
CA HIS A 130 -26.69 11.46 -3.03
C HIS A 130 -27.27 10.05 -2.99
N GLU A 131 -27.15 9.30 -4.08
CA GLU A 131 -27.64 7.91 -4.16
C GLU A 131 -26.91 6.99 -3.15
N ALA A 132 -25.60 7.18 -2.98
CA ALA A 132 -24.84 6.51 -1.93
C ALA A 132 -25.32 6.91 -0.52
N HIS A 133 -25.58 8.20 -0.27
CA HIS A 133 -26.09 8.68 1.01
C HIS A 133 -27.46 8.06 1.35
N ASP A 134 -28.41 8.08 0.42
CA ASP A 134 -29.75 7.50 0.60
C ASP A 134 -29.66 5.98 0.83
N PHE A 135 -28.75 5.29 0.13
CA PHE A 135 -28.48 3.87 0.35
C PHE A 135 -27.93 3.59 1.76
N TYR A 136 -27.01 4.43 2.24
CA TYR A 136 -26.45 4.34 3.59
C TYR A 136 -27.49 4.64 4.67
N GLU A 137 -28.38 5.61 4.49
CA GLU A 137 -29.49 5.84 5.42
C GLU A 137 -30.43 4.63 5.50
N LYS A 138 -30.72 4.02 4.35
CA LYS A 138 -31.65 2.87 4.27
C LYS A 138 -31.10 1.59 4.91
N HIS A 139 -29.81 1.31 4.76
CA HIS A 139 -29.19 0.05 5.21
C HIS A 139 -28.29 0.20 6.44
N GLY A 140 -28.01 1.43 6.87
CA GLY A 140 -27.20 1.73 8.05
C GLY A 140 -25.81 1.10 8.02
N GLY A 141 -25.31 0.70 9.19
CA GLY A 141 -23.96 0.11 9.33
C GLY A 141 -23.75 -1.22 8.59
N LEU A 142 -24.81 -1.94 8.23
CA LEU A 142 -24.72 -3.18 7.45
C LEU A 142 -24.14 -2.93 6.04
N ALA A 143 -24.41 -1.76 5.45
CA ALA A 143 -23.83 -1.39 4.16
C ALA A 143 -22.29 -1.30 4.22
N VAL A 144 -21.73 -0.80 5.33
CA VAL A 144 -20.28 -0.68 5.51
C VAL A 144 -19.63 -2.06 5.62
N ILE A 145 -20.29 -2.99 6.32
CA ILE A 145 -19.78 -4.36 6.46
C ILE A 145 -19.90 -5.11 5.13
N GLY A 146 -21.02 -4.95 4.42
CA GLY A 146 -21.25 -5.60 3.13
C GLY A 146 -20.33 -5.10 2.00
N ALA A 147 -19.94 -3.83 2.03
CA ALA A 147 -19.00 -3.28 1.04
C ALA A 147 -17.53 -3.66 1.29
N ARG A 148 -17.23 -4.30 2.44
CA ARG A 148 -15.87 -4.65 2.84
C ARG A 148 -15.41 -6.02 2.32
N PHE A 149 -16.32 -6.83 1.81
CA PHE A 149 -16.06 -8.18 1.27
C PHE A 149 -16.38 -8.22 -0.23
#